data_AF-A0A420I0R0-F1
#
_entry.id   AF-A0A420I0R0-F1
#
_cell.length_a   1.000
_cell.length_b   1.000
_cell.length_c   1.000
_cell.angle_alpha   90.00
_cell.angle_beta   90.00
_cell.angle_gamma   90.00
#
_symmetry.space_group_name_H-M   'P 1'
#
loop_
_entity.id
_entity.type
_entity.pdbx_description
1 polymer ?
#
loop_
_entity_poly.entity_id
_entity_poly.type
_entity_poly.pdbx_seq_one_letter_code
_entity_poly.pdbx_strand_id
1 'polypeptide(L)'
;MIFMLSYTPIIGRFVLPGASFYTFQKVIGLAPASLIFGVSVFLPRTFLVVFLQSYFASRNLMRELLEPYFCRLRFTKAQKKNWFHDREGLLFGFGVGFYLLIRIPFLGVLIYGIAEASTAYLITKITDPPPPPDQREEFAVTQQHWTNKIDFLKLSLTEIDKKINSKKTIYSSNIDSISSLHDSKPPPYQEFEDKQLY
;
A
#
# COMPACT_ATOMS: atom_id res chain seq x y z
N MET A 1 -59.64 -3.52 -11.99
CA MET A 1 -58.78 -4.66 -12.41
C MET A 1 -57.26 -4.40 -12.22
N ILE A 2 -56.78 -3.16 -12.11
CA ILE A 2 -55.35 -2.85 -11.99
C ILE A 2 -54.73 -3.17 -10.60
N PHE A 3 -55.55 -3.32 -9.55
CA PHE A 3 -55.09 -3.57 -8.17
C PHE A 3 -54.87 -5.04 -7.81
N MET A 4 -55.42 -5.98 -8.60
CA MET A 4 -55.29 -7.43 -8.35
C MET A 4 -53.94 -8.00 -8.80
N LEU A 5 -53.28 -7.41 -9.81
CA LEU A 5 -51.94 -7.85 -10.23
C LEU A 5 -50.80 -7.39 -9.30
N SER A 6 -51.08 -6.44 -8.39
CA SER A 6 -50.08 -5.86 -7.48
C SER A 6 -49.68 -6.80 -6.33
N TYR A 7 -50.41 -7.91 -6.11
CA TYR A 7 -50.31 -8.72 -4.90
C TYR A 7 -49.54 -10.05 -5.05
N THR A 8 -48.68 -10.20 -6.06
CA THR A 8 -47.76 -11.35 -6.14
C THR A 8 -46.34 -10.92 -5.77
N PRO A 9 -45.97 -10.92 -4.47
CA PRO A 9 -44.72 -10.36 -3.93
C PRO A 9 -43.45 -11.17 -4.26
N ILE A 10 -43.53 -12.09 -5.22
CA ILE A 10 -42.40 -12.89 -5.72
C ILE A 10 -41.93 -12.37 -7.09
N ILE A 11 -42.83 -11.88 -7.94
CA ILE A 11 -42.47 -11.29 -9.24
C ILE A 11 -42.08 -9.82 -9.12
N GLY A 12 -42.56 -9.10 -8.08
CA GLY A 12 -42.29 -7.67 -7.87
C GLY A 12 -40.80 -7.27 -7.85
N ARG A 13 -39.89 -8.17 -7.44
CA ARG A 13 -38.44 -7.91 -7.48
C ARG A 13 -37.84 -8.00 -8.89
N PHE A 14 -38.52 -8.68 -9.82
CA PHE A 14 -38.09 -8.85 -11.20
C PHE A 14 -38.81 -7.92 -12.20
N VAL A 15 -39.97 -7.36 -11.83
CA VAL A 15 -40.67 -6.38 -12.68
C VAL A 15 -39.87 -5.07 -12.82
N LEU A 16 -39.26 -4.59 -11.73
CA LEU A 16 -38.45 -3.36 -11.75
C LEU A 16 -37.20 -3.47 -12.66
N PRO A 17 -36.36 -4.52 -12.57
CA PRO A 17 -35.27 -4.74 -13.51
C PRO A 17 -35.75 -4.98 -14.94
N GLY A 18 -36.83 -5.75 -15.14
CA GLY A 18 -37.37 -6.05 -16.48
C GLY A 18 -37.85 -4.82 -17.22
N ALA A 19 -38.53 -3.89 -16.54
CA ALA A 19 -38.93 -2.62 -17.10
C ALA A 19 -37.72 -1.73 -17.44
N SER A 20 -36.71 -1.67 -16.57
CA SER A 20 -35.46 -0.95 -16.86
C SER A 20 -34.72 -1.55 -18.07
N PHE A 21 -34.70 -2.88 -18.21
CA PHE A 21 -34.10 -3.56 -19.37
C PHE A 21 -34.82 -3.20 -20.67
N TYR A 22 -36.15 -3.17 -20.66
CA TYR A 22 -36.95 -2.86 -21.86
C TYR A 22 -36.75 -1.42 -22.35
N THR A 23 -36.56 -0.47 -21.44
CA THR A 23 -36.26 0.93 -21.80
C THR A 23 -34.80 1.07 -22.27
N PHE A 24 -33.85 0.38 -21.63
CA PHE A 24 -32.43 0.46 -21.96
C PHE A 24 -32.04 -0.26 -23.26
N GLN A 25 -32.65 -1.39 -23.59
CA GLN A 25 -32.38 -2.10 -24.86
C GLN A 25 -32.69 -1.23 -26.08
N LYS A 26 -33.66 -0.31 -25.96
CA LYS A 26 -34.13 0.54 -27.05
C LYS A 26 -33.15 1.67 -27.39
N VAL A 27 -32.25 2.01 -26.46
CA VAL A 27 -31.29 3.12 -26.59
C VAL A 27 -29.89 2.62 -26.96
N ILE A 28 -29.48 1.45 -26.48
CA ILE A 28 -28.10 0.95 -26.59
C ILE A 28 -28.00 -0.31 -27.48
N GLY A 29 -29.13 -0.92 -27.85
CA GLY A 29 -29.18 -2.18 -28.57
C GLY A 29 -29.04 -3.40 -27.65
N LEU A 30 -29.47 -4.56 -28.16
CA LEU A 30 -29.61 -5.81 -27.39
C LEU A 30 -28.28 -6.34 -26.84
N ALA A 31 -27.20 -6.25 -27.61
CA ALA A 31 -25.89 -6.79 -27.25
C ALA A 31 -25.26 -6.12 -26.00
N PRO A 32 -25.05 -4.79 -25.97
CA PRO A 32 -24.49 -4.14 -24.78
C PRO A 32 -25.49 -4.11 -23.61
N ALA A 33 -26.79 -4.03 -23.87
CA ALA A 33 -27.82 -4.08 -22.82
C ALA A 33 -27.83 -5.45 -22.12
N SER A 34 -27.75 -6.55 -22.86
CA SER A 34 -27.68 -7.91 -22.29
C SER A 34 -26.41 -8.11 -21.47
N LEU A 35 -25.27 -7.56 -21.89
CA LEU A 35 -24.02 -7.63 -21.13
C LEU A 35 -24.12 -6.83 -19.81
N ILE A 36 -24.58 -5.58 -19.87
CA ILE A 36 -24.72 -4.72 -18.67
C ILE A 36 -25.75 -5.30 -17.69
N PHE A 37 -26.89 -5.77 -18.17
CA PHE A 37 -27.91 -6.41 -17.32
C PHE A 37 -27.50 -7.79 -16.85
N GLY A 38 -26.83 -8.58 -17.67
CA GLY A 38 -26.25 -9.87 -17.26
C GLY A 38 -25.26 -9.68 -16.12
N VAL A 39 -24.34 -8.72 -16.26
CA VAL A 39 -23.41 -8.34 -15.19
C VAL A 39 -24.15 -7.78 -13.98
N SER A 40 -25.15 -6.91 -14.15
CA SER A 40 -25.88 -6.29 -13.02
C SER A 40 -26.78 -7.27 -12.27
N VAL A 41 -27.34 -8.26 -12.95
CA VAL A 41 -28.12 -9.36 -12.35
C VAL A 41 -27.18 -10.31 -11.60
N PHE A 42 -26.00 -10.59 -12.18
CA PHE A 42 -24.99 -11.41 -11.54
C PHE A 42 -24.22 -10.69 -10.42
N LEU A 43 -24.20 -9.36 -10.43
CA LEU A 43 -23.56 -8.50 -9.43
C LEU A 43 -24.63 -7.84 -8.53
N PRO A 44 -25.37 -8.61 -7.69
CA PRO A 44 -26.36 -8.03 -6.81
C PRO A 44 -25.70 -7.05 -5.84
N ARG A 45 -26.45 -6.04 -5.39
CA ARG A 45 -25.95 -4.94 -4.54
C ARG A 45 -25.14 -5.41 -3.33
N THR A 46 -25.41 -6.61 -2.82
CA THR A 46 -24.64 -7.27 -1.75
C THR A 46 -23.16 -7.41 -2.09
N PHE A 47 -22.79 -7.77 -3.32
CA PHE A 47 -21.37 -7.87 -3.72
C PHE A 47 -20.71 -6.51 -3.77
N LEU A 48 -21.40 -5.46 -4.22
CA LEU A 48 -20.87 -4.10 -4.17
C LEU A 48 -20.60 -3.67 -2.73
N VAL A 49 -21.53 -3.97 -1.80
CA VAL A 49 -21.36 -3.67 -0.38
C VAL A 49 -20.19 -4.46 0.21
N VAL A 50 -20.10 -5.77 -0.05
CA VAL A 50 -18.99 -6.62 0.43
C VAL A 50 -17.66 -6.19 -0.18
N PHE A 51 -17.63 -5.83 -1.45
CA PHE A 51 -16.45 -5.33 -2.15
C PHE A 51 -15.99 -4.01 -1.55
N LEU A 52 -16.91 -3.06 -1.38
CA LEU A 52 -16.60 -1.74 -0.81
C LEU A 52 -16.16 -1.87 0.65
N GLN A 53 -16.82 -2.74 1.42
CA GLN A 53 -16.43 -3.07 2.79
C GLN A 53 -15.03 -3.68 2.83
N SER A 54 -14.73 -4.64 1.96
CA SER A 54 -13.39 -5.26 1.86
C SER A 54 -12.34 -4.24 1.43
N TYR A 55 -12.70 -3.31 0.54
CA TYR A 55 -11.85 -2.18 0.13
C TYR A 55 -11.51 -1.27 1.29
N PHE A 56 -12.51 -0.78 2.04
CA PHE A 56 -12.27 0.06 3.20
C PHE A 56 -11.53 -0.68 4.31
N ALA A 57 -11.87 -1.95 4.56
CA ALA A 57 -11.19 -2.77 5.57
C ALA A 57 -9.71 -2.98 5.23
N SER A 58 -9.40 -3.37 3.99
CA SER A 58 -8.03 -3.50 3.50
C SER A 58 -7.27 -2.17 3.58
N ARG A 59 -7.90 -1.06 3.19
CA ARG A 59 -7.27 0.26 3.21
C ARG A 59 -7.01 0.75 4.63
N ASN A 60 -7.87 0.42 5.58
CA ASN A 60 -7.65 0.73 6.99
C ASN A 60 -6.55 -0.14 7.59
N LEU A 61 -6.54 -1.45 7.31
CA LEU A 61 -5.48 -2.37 7.72
C LEU A 61 -4.11 -1.86 7.24
N MET A 62 -3.96 -1.51 5.97
CA MET A 62 -2.71 -0.96 5.46
C MET A 62 -2.30 0.33 6.13
N ARG A 63 -3.25 1.21 6.46
CA ARG A 63 -2.95 2.45 7.17
C ARG A 63 -2.39 2.19 8.56
N GLU A 64 -3.00 1.27 9.32
CA GLU A 64 -2.51 0.85 10.64
C GLU A 64 -1.09 0.26 10.54
N LEU A 65 -0.86 -0.68 9.60
CA LEU A 65 0.43 -1.35 9.46
C LEU A 65 1.55 -0.41 8.97
N LEU A 66 1.21 0.63 8.21
CA LEU A 66 2.15 1.64 7.72
C LEU A 66 2.36 2.81 8.68
N GLU A 67 1.47 3.03 9.65
CA GLU A 67 1.59 4.10 10.63
C GLU A 67 2.95 4.11 11.36
N PRO A 68 3.49 2.99 11.89
CA PRO A 68 4.79 2.99 12.56
C PRO A 68 5.93 3.44 11.64
N TYR A 69 5.86 3.10 10.35
CA TYR A 69 6.83 3.53 9.35
C TYR A 69 6.77 5.04 9.09
N PHE A 70 5.58 5.60 8.92
CA PHE A 70 5.42 7.03 8.65
C PHE A 70 5.76 7.90 9.87
N CYS A 71 5.49 7.42 11.08
CA CYS A 71 5.93 8.09 12.31
C CYS A 71 7.46 8.28 12.35
N ARG A 72 8.21 7.28 11.85
CA ARG A 72 9.68 7.33 11.83
C ARG A 72 10.25 8.34 10.81
N LEU A 73 9.57 8.52 9.67
CA LEU A 73 10.04 9.38 8.57
C LEU A 73 9.55 10.83 8.63
N ARG A 74 8.58 11.13 9.52
CA ARG A 74 7.98 12.47 9.67
C ARG A 74 7.43 13.06 8.38
N PHE A 75 6.73 12.25 7.58
CA PHE A 75 6.02 12.76 6.40
C PHE A 75 4.90 13.73 6.76
N THR A 76 4.74 14.78 5.96
CA THR A 76 3.55 15.63 6.02
C THR A 76 2.30 14.85 5.59
N LYS A 77 1.12 15.31 6.02
CA LYS A 77 -0.16 14.66 5.66
C LYS A 77 -0.36 14.56 4.14
N ALA A 78 0.07 15.59 3.39
CA ALA A 78 -0.01 15.62 1.93
C ALA A 78 0.95 14.60 1.28
N GLN A 79 2.21 14.55 1.74
CA GLN A 79 3.20 13.56 1.30
C GLN A 79 2.72 12.12 1.56
N LYS A 80 2.22 11.84 2.76
CA LYS A 80 1.66 10.53 3.14
C LYS A 80 0.52 10.11 2.21
N LYS A 81 -0.42 11.03 1.92
CA LYS A 81 -1.56 10.76 1.03
C LYS A 81 -1.10 10.43 -0.40
N ASN A 82 -0.18 11.22 -0.96
CA ASN A 82 0.33 11.00 -2.31
C ASN A 82 1.09 9.68 -2.42
N TRP A 83 1.96 9.39 -1.46
CA TRP A 83 2.71 8.12 -1.40
C TRP A 83 1.78 6.91 -1.39
N PHE A 84 0.71 6.98 -0.58
CA PHE A 84 -0.27 5.90 -0.46
C PHE A 84 -1.10 5.74 -1.73
N HIS A 85 -1.53 6.84 -2.34
CA HIS A 85 -2.30 6.82 -3.59
C HIS A 85 -1.50 6.22 -4.74
N ASP A 86 -0.22 6.56 -4.84
CA ASP A 86 0.64 6.11 -5.92
C ASP A 86 0.95 4.58 -5.86
N ARG A 87 0.91 4.03 -4.65
CA ARG A 87 1.09 2.59 -4.36
C ARG A 87 -0.21 1.86 -4.03
N GLU A 88 -1.37 2.50 -4.26
CA GLU A 88 -2.67 2.02 -3.77
C GLU A 88 -3.02 0.64 -4.30
N GLY A 89 -2.74 0.34 -5.57
CA GLY A 89 -3.06 -0.97 -6.17
C GLY A 89 -2.29 -2.13 -5.53
N LEU A 90 -1.00 -1.96 -5.25
CA LEU A 90 -0.17 -2.98 -4.61
C LEU A 90 -0.54 -3.15 -3.13
N LEU A 91 -0.69 -2.02 -2.42
CA LEU A 91 -1.11 -2.00 -1.01
C LEU A 91 -2.50 -2.60 -0.83
N PHE A 92 -3.42 -2.34 -1.75
CA PHE A 92 -4.75 -2.94 -1.75
C PHE A 92 -4.69 -4.46 -1.95
N GLY A 93 -3.96 -4.96 -2.95
CA GLY A 93 -3.84 -6.40 -3.19
C GLY A 93 -3.24 -7.14 -1.98
N PHE A 94 -2.16 -6.57 -1.42
CA PHE A 94 -1.54 -7.09 -0.20
C PHE A 94 -2.50 -7.06 0.99
N GLY A 95 -3.18 -5.92 1.22
CA GLY A 95 -4.10 -5.76 2.33
C GLY A 95 -5.34 -6.63 2.25
N VAL A 96 -5.88 -6.89 1.05
CA VAL A 96 -6.99 -7.84 0.85
C VAL A 96 -6.56 -9.26 1.21
N GLY A 97 -5.34 -9.66 0.83
CA GLY A 97 -4.78 -10.96 1.21
C GLY A 97 -4.76 -11.15 2.72
N PHE A 98 -4.18 -10.20 3.46
CA PHE A 98 -4.16 -10.27 4.93
C PHE A 98 -5.54 -10.10 5.57
N TYR A 99 -6.43 -9.27 5.00
CA TYR A 99 -7.80 -9.13 5.48
C TYR A 99 -8.55 -10.47 5.44
N LEU A 100 -8.39 -11.26 4.38
CA LEU A 100 -8.99 -12.59 4.28
C LEU A 100 -8.41 -13.57 5.32
N LEU A 101 -7.10 -13.50 5.59
CA LEU A 101 -6.44 -14.34 6.59
C LEU A 101 -6.87 -13.98 8.03
N ILE A 102 -6.93 -12.68 8.36
CA ILE A 102 -7.32 -12.19 9.70
C ILE A 102 -8.80 -12.46 9.98
N ARG A 103 -9.64 -12.52 8.94
CA ARG A 103 -11.08 -12.83 9.06
C ARG A 103 -11.34 -14.23 9.62
N ILE A 104 -10.35 -15.13 9.61
CA ILE A 104 -10.45 -16.45 10.24
C ILE A 104 -10.31 -16.26 11.77
N PRO A 105 -11.37 -16.52 12.56
CA PRO A 105 -11.28 -16.42 14.01
C PRO A 105 -10.22 -17.39 14.55
N PHE A 106 -9.63 -17.08 15.72
CA PHE A 106 -8.53 -17.79 16.41
C PHE A 106 -7.10 -17.49 15.94
N LEU A 107 -6.86 -17.14 14.68
CA LEU A 107 -5.51 -16.80 14.19
C LEU A 107 -5.26 -15.29 14.03
N GLY A 108 -6.28 -14.45 14.23
CA GLY A 108 -6.21 -13.01 13.94
C GLY A 108 -5.00 -12.29 14.57
N VAL A 109 -4.68 -12.56 15.85
CA VAL A 109 -3.54 -11.93 16.54
C VAL A 109 -2.20 -12.38 15.96
N LEU A 110 -2.03 -13.68 15.70
CA LEU A 110 -0.80 -14.21 15.10
C LEU A 110 -0.61 -13.66 13.68
N ILE A 111 -1.68 -13.66 12.88
CA ILE A 111 -1.65 -13.13 11.52
C ILE A 111 -1.37 -11.62 11.53
N TYR A 112 -1.85 -10.87 12.52
CA TYR A 112 -1.55 -9.44 12.63
C TYR A 112 -0.05 -9.18 12.80
N GLY A 113 0.63 -9.93 13.68
CA GLY A 113 2.10 -9.81 13.83
C GLY A 113 2.87 -10.19 12.56
N ILE A 114 2.42 -11.25 11.87
CA ILE A 114 3.00 -11.62 10.56
C ILE A 114 2.76 -10.51 9.53
N ALA A 115 1.58 -9.88 9.56
CA ALA A 115 1.22 -8.81 8.65
C ALA A 115 2.11 -7.58 8.89
N GLU A 116 2.36 -7.16 10.13
CA GLU A 116 3.29 -6.07 10.45
C GLU A 116 4.71 -6.36 9.93
N ALA A 117 5.24 -7.56 10.19
CA ALA A 117 6.56 -7.96 9.71
C ALA A 117 6.63 -8.01 8.16
N SER A 118 5.58 -8.55 7.53
CA SER A 118 5.49 -8.66 6.07
C SER A 118 5.36 -7.28 5.41
N THR A 119 4.62 -6.37 6.04
CA THR A 119 4.52 -4.97 5.58
C THR A 119 5.84 -4.26 5.72
N ALA A 120 6.57 -4.44 6.83
CA ALA A 120 7.91 -3.89 6.97
C ALA A 120 8.82 -4.36 5.83
N TYR A 121 8.81 -5.65 5.51
CA TYR A 121 9.55 -6.18 4.37
C TYR A 121 9.06 -5.60 3.02
N LEU A 122 7.74 -5.57 2.79
CA LEU A 122 7.15 -5.01 1.57
C LEU A 122 7.60 -3.55 1.36
N ILE A 123 7.57 -2.73 2.41
CA ILE A 123 7.98 -1.33 2.36
C ILE A 123 9.43 -1.21 1.89
N THR A 124 10.34 -2.06 2.38
CA THR A 124 11.74 -2.06 1.91
C THR A 124 11.91 -2.45 0.45
N LYS A 125 10.93 -3.16 -0.14
CA LYS A 125 10.95 -3.53 -1.55
C LYS A 125 10.38 -2.45 -2.46
N ILE A 126 9.41 -1.68 -1.97
CA ILE A 126 8.66 -0.70 -2.77
C ILE A 126 9.12 0.75 -2.55
N THR A 127 10.10 0.94 -1.66
CA THR A 127 10.64 2.23 -1.25
C THR A 127 12.16 2.16 -1.22
N ASP A 128 12.83 3.26 -1.52
CA ASP A 128 14.27 3.35 -1.36
C ASP A 128 14.66 3.35 0.14
N PRO A 129 15.90 2.93 0.48
CA PRO A 129 16.38 2.99 1.85
C PRO A 129 16.35 4.44 2.35
N PRO A 130 15.87 4.69 3.59
CA PRO A 130 15.84 6.04 4.14
C PRO A 130 17.26 6.58 4.32
N PRO A 131 17.57 7.80 3.85
CA PRO A 131 18.88 8.39 4.02
C PRO A 131 19.14 8.77 5.49
N PRO A 132 20.41 9.08 5.83
CA PRO A 132 20.80 9.62 7.12
C PRO A 132 19.91 10.81 7.55
N PRO A 133 19.81 11.09 8.87
CA PRO A 133 18.85 12.05 9.42
C PRO A 133 18.87 13.45 8.80
N ASP A 134 19.98 13.85 8.19
CA ASP A 134 20.20 15.18 7.64
C ASP A 134 19.53 15.42 6.27
N GLN A 135 19.07 14.38 5.56
CA GLN A 135 18.47 14.49 4.21
C GLN A 135 17.01 13.98 4.13
N ARG A 136 16.31 13.92 5.27
CA ARG A 136 14.95 13.34 5.35
C ARG A 136 13.90 14.09 4.54
N GLU A 137 14.02 15.41 4.41
CA GLU A 137 13.04 16.23 3.69
C GLU A 137 13.09 16.02 2.18
N GLU A 138 14.30 15.97 1.61
CA GLU A 138 14.51 15.72 0.18
C GLU A 138 14.06 14.30 -0.21
N PHE A 139 14.33 13.32 0.66
CA PHE A 139 13.82 11.96 0.51
C PHE A 139 12.30 11.88 0.50
N ALA A 140 11.62 12.62 1.39
CA ALA A 140 10.16 12.63 1.44
C ALA A 140 9.54 13.15 0.15
N VAL A 141 10.20 14.07 -0.54
CA VAL A 141 9.77 14.59 -1.85
C VAL A 141 9.98 13.54 -2.94
N THR A 142 11.15 12.93 -3.03
CA THR A 142 11.45 11.90 -4.04
C THR A 142 10.55 10.67 -3.92
N GLN A 143 10.21 10.26 -2.70
CA GLN A 143 9.42 9.05 -2.48
C GLN A 143 7.92 9.19 -2.80
N GLN A 144 7.41 10.41 -3.02
CA GLN A 144 6.00 10.62 -3.37
C GLN A 144 5.61 9.88 -4.66
N HIS A 145 6.53 9.75 -5.61
CA HIS A 145 6.32 9.08 -6.89
C HIS A 145 7.09 7.76 -6.95
N TRP A 146 6.43 6.70 -7.39
CA TRP A 146 6.99 5.36 -7.49
C TRP A 146 7.72 5.22 -8.82
N THR A 147 8.95 5.73 -8.82
CA THR A 147 9.84 5.75 -9.99
C THR A 147 10.23 4.35 -10.49
N ASN A 148 10.14 3.29 -9.67
CA ASN A 148 10.54 1.93 -10.04
C ASN A 148 9.38 0.93 -10.24
N LYS A 149 8.16 1.42 -10.50
CA LYS A 149 6.95 0.58 -10.59
C LYS A 149 7.02 -0.54 -11.63
N ILE A 150 7.45 -0.21 -12.85
CA ILE A 150 7.45 -1.15 -13.98
C ILE A 150 8.60 -2.15 -13.89
N ASP A 151 9.76 -1.71 -13.41
CA ASP A 151 10.92 -2.58 -13.20
C ASP A 151 10.62 -3.63 -12.12
N PHE A 152 10.00 -3.21 -11.01
CA PHE A 152 9.60 -4.11 -9.93
C PHE A 152 8.66 -5.24 -10.41
N LEU A 153 7.70 -4.94 -11.28
CA LEU A 153 6.75 -5.93 -11.81
C LEU A 153 7.38 -6.91 -12.81
N LYS A 154 8.52 -6.56 -13.43
CA LYS A 154 9.22 -7.40 -14.39
C LYS A 154 10.28 -8.30 -13.76
N LEU A 155 10.72 -7.97 -12.55
CA LEU A 155 11.76 -8.71 -11.82
C LEU A 155 11.20 -10.02 -11.26
N SER A 156 11.94 -11.13 -11.46
CA SER A 156 11.66 -12.39 -10.77
C SER A 156 12.04 -12.29 -9.28
N LEU A 157 11.42 -13.10 -8.42
CA LEU A 157 11.65 -13.08 -6.97
C LEU A 157 13.15 -13.19 -6.60
N THR A 158 13.91 -13.99 -7.33
CA THR A 158 15.35 -14.20 -7.14
C THR A 158 16.17 -12.96 -7.49
N GLU A 159 15.78 -12.22 -8.52
CA GLU A 159 16.46 -10.99 -8.95
C GLU A 159 16.20 -9.83 -7.97
N ILE A 160 15.00 -9.77 -7.41
CA ILE A 160 14.65 -8.81 -6.36
C ILE A 160 15.57 -8.99 -5.15
N ASP A 161 15.80 -10.24 -4.73
CA ASP A 161 16.67 -10.52 -3.59
C ASP A 161 18.13 -10.17 -3.87
N LYS A 162 18.63 -10.54 -5.05
CA LYS A 162 20.00 -10.22 -5.49
C LYS A 162 20.27 -8.70 -5.53
N LYS A 163 19.34 -7.90 -6.06
CA LYS A 163 19.50 -6.43 -6.15
C LYS A 163 19.60 -5.76 -4.78
N ILE A 164 18.90 -6.32 -3.79
CA ILE A 164 18.87 -5.79 -2.42
C ILE A 164 20.11 -6.18 -1.64
N ASN A 165 20.54 -7.43 -1.75
CA ASN A 165 21.81 -7.87 -1.17
C ASN A 165 22.96 -7.03 -1.74
N SER A 166 22.95 -6.74 -3.05
CA SER A 166 23.95 -5.84 -3.67
C SER A 166 23.91 -4.42 -3.11
N LYS A 167 22.74 -3.76 -3.03
CA LYS A 167 22.62 -2.41 -2.42
C LYS A 167 23.12 -2.41 -0.98
N LYS A 168 22.74 -3.41 -0.17
CA LYS A 168 23.16 -3.53 1.24
C LYS A 168 24.69 -3.62 1.35
N THR A 169 25.34 -4.43 0.50
CA THR A 169 26.81 -4.54 0.49
C THR A 169 27.47 -3.21 0.14
N ILE A 170 26.94 -2.45 -0.82
CA ILE A 170 27.48 -1.14 -1.22
C ILE A 170 27.38 -0.13 -0.07
N TYR A 171 26.24 -0.07 0.64
CA TYR A 171 26.10 0.83 1.79
C TYR A 171 27.00 0.43 2.96
N SER A 172 27.12 -0.87 3.27
CA SER A 172 28.05 -1.36 4.30
C SER A 172 29.50 -1.05 3.95
N SER A 173 29.94 -1.31 2.71
CA SER A 173 31.32 -1.00 2.29
C SER A 173 31.61 0.50 2.34
N ASN A 174 30.61 1.35 2.01
CA ASN A 174 30.79 2.80 2.05
C ASN A 174 30.90 3.33 3.50
N ILE A 175 30.09 2.78 4.42
CA ILE A 175 30.17 3.08 5.86
C ILE A 175 31.51 2.61 6.45
N ASP A 176 32.01 1.43 6.06
CA ASP A 176 33.32 0.95 6.50
C ASP A 176 34.46 1.84 5.99
N SER A 177 34.39 2.34 4.75
CA SER A 177 35.36 3.33 4.23
C SER A 177 35.28 4.69 4.93
N ILE A 178 34.08 5.15 5.33
CA ILE A 178 33.92 6.40 6.10
C ILE A 178 34.44 6.22 7.54
N SER A 179 34.23 5.05 8.14
CA SER A 179 34.75 4.69 9.46
C SER A 179 36.28 4.63 9.48
N SER A 180 36.91 4.09 8.42
CA SER A 180 38.37 4.08 8.27
C SER A 180 39.01 5.47 8.06
N LEU A 181 38.22 6.48 7.71
CA LEU A 181 38.66 7.88 7.61
C LEU A 181 38.64 8.58 8.98
N HIS A 182 37.75 8.15 9.88
CA HIS A 182 37.64 8.65 11.26
C HIS A 182 38.60 7.93 12.24
N ASP A 183 39.26 6.85 11.82
CA ASP A 183 40.30 6.15 12.60
C ASP A 183 41.72 6.72 12.35
N SER A 184 41.80 7.91 11.74
CA SER A 184 43.01 8.71 11.78
C SER A 184 43.16 9.29 13.18
N LYS A 185 44.11 8.73 13.94
CA LYS A 185 44.49 9.12 15.31
C LYS A 185 44.38 10.64 15.50
N PRO A 186 43.66 11.13 16.54
CA PRO A 186 43.56 12.56 16.77
C PRO A 186 44.97 13.17 16.93
N PRO A 187 45.20 14.40 16.41
CA PRO A 187 46.49 15.05 16.54
C PRO A 187 46.86 15.16 18.03
N PRO A 188 48.15 15.02 18.39
CA PRO A 188 48.58 15.12 19.79
C PRO A 188 48.13 16.46 20.36
N TYR A 189 47.52 16.45 21.55
CA TYR A 189 47.20 17.67 22.29
C TYR A 189 48.49 18.49 22.45
N GLN A 190 48.52 19.69 21.88
CA GLN A 190 49.56 20.66 22.21
C GLN A 190 49.26 21.18 23.62
N GLU A 191 50.10 20.76 24.56
CA GLU A 191 50.10 21.20 25.93
C GLU A 191 50.35 22.72 25.95
N PHE A 192 49.32 23.50 26.27
CA PHE A 192 49.49 24.93 26.51
C PHE A 192 50.23 25.07 27.84
N GLU A 193 51.54 25.35 27.79
CA GLU A 193 52.35 25.74 28.95
C GLU A 193 51.69 26.93 29.66
N ASP A 194 51.04 26.64 30.78
CA ASP A 194 50.49 27.62 31.69
C ASP A 194 51.66 28.27 32.46
N LYS A 195 52.36 29.20 31.78
CA LYS A 195 53.37 30.04 32.43
C LYS A 195 52.67 31.07 33.30
N GLN A 196 52.47 30.64 34.54
CA GLN A 196 52.47 31.45 35.76
C GLN A 196 53.42 32.64 35.63
N LEU A 197 52.87 33.85 35.54
CA LEU A 197 53.54 35.07 35.95
C LEU A 197 52.72 35.70 37.07
N TYR A 198 53.30 35.59 38.26
CA TYR A 198 53.19 36.58 39.34
C TYR A 198 53.58 37.97 38.83
#